data_AF-A0A0K2U1Z2-F1
#
_entry.id   AF-A0A0K2U1Z2-F1
#
_cell.length_a   1.000
_cell.length_b   1.000
_cell.length_c   1.000
_cell.angle_alpha   90.00
_cell.angle_beta   90.00
_cell.angle_gamma   90.00
#
_symmetry.space_group_name_H-M   'P 1'
#
loop_
_entity.id
_entity.type
_entity.pdbx_description
1 polymer ?
#
loop_
_entity_poly.entity_id
_entity_poly.type
_entity_poly.pdbx_seq_one_letter_code
_entity_poly.pdbx_strand_id
1 'polypeptide(L)' 'MAVCFGDSGGPLNYEMEDGKYMQIGVNQFITNGKCVGGVNGYARVSTHLDFIQEITGMVIE' A
#
# COMPACT_ATOMS: atom_id res chain seq x y z
N MET A 1 -3.82 9.02 -12.90
CA MET A 1 -3.10 9.55 -11.73
C MET A 1 -1.96 8.59 -11.40
N ALA A 2 -0.74 9.06 -11.21
CA ALA A 2 0.37 8.24 -10.72
C ALA A 2 0.81 8.74 -9.34
N VAL A 3 1.46 7.87 -8.58
CA VAL A 3 2.08 8.22 -7.29
C VAL A 3 3.20 9.24 -7.52
N CYS A 4 3.35 10.20 -6.59
CA CYS A 4 4.33 11.29 -6.66
C CYS A 4 5.40 11.20 -5.58
N PHE A 5 6.45 12.02 -5.71
CA PHE A 5 7.28 12.37 -4.57
C PHE A 5 6.41 13.06 -3.51
N GLY A 6 6.51 12.59 -2.27
CA GLY A 6 5.65 13.05 -1.16
C GLY A 6 4.55 12.05 -0.79
N ASP A 7 4.17 11.14 -1.69
CA ASP A 7 3.16 10.10 -1.40
C ASP A 7 3.78 8.83 -0.75
N SER A 8 5.08 8.84 -0.46
CA SER A 8 5.82 7.71 0.09
C SER A 8 5.17 7.21 1.38
N GLY A 9 4.95 5.89 1.49
CA GLY A 9 4.27 5.29 2.64
C GLY A 9 2.73 5.33 2.57
N GLY A 10 2.14 5.98 1.57
CA GLY A 10 0.69 6.00 1.38
C GLY A 10 0.09 4.62 1.07
N PRO A 11 -1.19 4.37 1.43
CA PRO A 11 -1.83 3.08 1.24
C PRO A 11 -2.28 2.87 -0.21
N LEU A 12 -2.15 1.62 -0.69
CA LEU A 12 -2.88 1.11 -1.85
C LEU A 12 -4.14 0.40 -1.35
N ASN A 13 -5.29 1.02 -1.55
CA ASN A 13 -6.58 0.50 -1.11
C ASN A 13 -7.31 -0.21 -2.25
N TYR A 14 -7.94 -1.33 -1.91
CA TYR A 14 -8.87 -2.08 -2.76
C TYR A 14 -10.28 -1.94 -2.19
N GLU A 15 -11.23 -1.53 -3.01
CA GLU A 15 -12.65 -1.49 -2.64
C GLU A 15 -13.24 -2.90 -2.76
N MET A 16 -13.78 -3.40 -1.65
CA MET A 16 -14.41 -4.70 -1.56
C MET A 16 -15.89 -4.62 -1.99
N GLU A 17 -16.51 -5.76 -2.27
CA GLU A 17 -17.91 -5.83 -2.72
C GLU A 17 -18.92 -5.22 -1.71
N ASP A 18 -18.56 -5.20 -0.42
CA ASP A 18 -19.38 -4.61 0.65
C ASP A 18 -19.18 -3.09 0.83
N GLY A 19 -18.40 -2.46 -0.07
CA GLY A 19 -18.12 -1.02 -0.06
C GLY A 19 -17.07 -0.60 0.97
N LYS A 20 -16.42 -1.53 1.68
CA LYS A 20 -15.29 -1.22 2.54
C LYS A 20 -13.97 -1.24 1.75
N TYR A 21 -12.98 -0.53 2.27
CA TYR A 21 -11.64 -0.49 1.69
C TYR A 21 -10.68 -1.37 2.50
N MET A 22 -9.93 -2.21 1.78
CA MET A 22 -8.84 -3.02 2.32
C MET A 22 -7.50 -2.50 1.81
N GLN A 23 -6.57 -2.22 2.73
CA GLN A 23 -5.22 -1.83 2.36
C GLN A 23 -4.41 -3.06 1.92
N ILE A 24 -4.08 -3.15 0.64
CA ILE A 24 -3.36 -4.29 0.05
C ILE A 24 -1.87 -4.00 -0.19
N GLY A 25 -1.47 -2.73 -0.14
CA GLY A 25 -0.10 -2.31 -0.37
C GLY A 25 0.27 -1.02 0.35
N VAL A 26 1.57 -0.76 0.42
CA VAL A 26 2.16 0.51 0.87
C VAL A 26 3.08 1.02 -0.22
N ASN A 27 2.89 2.26 -0.66
CA ASN A 27 3.72 2.87 -1.69
C ASN A 27 5.19 2.94 -1.25
N GLN A 28 6.09 2.39 -2.07
CA GLN A 28 7.51 2.28 -1.74
C GLN A 28 8.42 2.99 -2.74
N PHE A 29 8.13 2.93 -4.04
CA PHE A 29 8.96 3.59 -5.05
C PHE A 29 8.17 3.99 -6.29
N ILE A 30 8.70 4.96 -7.01
CA ILE A 30 8.20 5.39 -8.32
C ILE A 30 9.37 5.51 -9.29
N THR A 31 9.09 5.35 -10.58
CA THR A 31 10.09 5.56 -11.64
C THR A 31 9.98 6.93 -12.30
N ASN A 32 8.93 7.70 -12.00
CA ASN A 32 8.72 9.05 -12.52
C ASN A 32 8.08 9.95 -11.46
N GLY A 33 8.77 11.02 -11.07
CA GLY A 33 8.31 11.98 -10.05
C GLY A 33 7.31 13.03 -10.50
N LYS A 34 6.94 13.07 -11.79
CA LYS A 34 6.04 14.10 -12.35
C LYS A 34 4.55 13.82 -12.13
N CYS A 35 4.20 12.86 -11.27
CA CYS A 35 2.80 12.48 -10.97
C CYS A 35 2.00 11.94 -12.17
N VAL A 36 2.66 11.65 -13.29
CA VAL A 36 2.05 11.15 -14.53
C VAL A 36 2.93 10.09 -15.19
N GLY A 37 2.31 8.96 -15.55
CA GLY A 37 3.00 7.82 -16.17
C GLY A 37 4.00 7.12 -15.26
N GLY A 38 4.78 6.19 -15.83
CA GLY A 38 5.76 5.38 -15.11
C GLY A 38 5.15 4.19 -14.35
N VAL A 39 6.04 3.48 -13.64
CA VAL A 39 5.73 2.36 -12.73
C VAL A 39 5.71 2.86 -11.29
N ASN A 40 4.67 2.46 -10.56
CA ASN A 40 4.53 2.65 -9.11
C ASN A 40 4.70 1.28 -8.44
N GLY A 41 5.64 1.20 -7.50
CA GLY A 41 5.94 0.00 -6.75
C GLY A 41 5.39 0.07 -5.33
N TYR A 42 4.85 -1.06 -4.87
CA TYR A 42 4.22 -1.17 -3.56
C TYR A 42 4.80 -2.36 -2.80
N ALA A 43 5.06 -2.17 -1.50
CA ALA A 43 5.24 -3.28 -0.59
C ALA A 43 3.89 -4.00 -0.44
N ARG A 44 3.85 -5.31 -0.69
CA ARG A 44 2.64 -6.12 -0.54
C ARG A 44 2.36 -6.31 0.95
N VAL A 45 1.22 -5.83 1.44
CA VAL A 45 0.90 -5.93 2.89
C VAL A 45 0.84 -7.39 3.33
N SER A 46 0.31 -8.27 2.48
CA SER A 46 0.17 -9.70 2.81
C SER A 46 1.51 -10.43 3.03
N THR A 47 2.66 -9.87 2.62
CA THR A 47 3.98 -10.48 2.89
C THR A 47 4.58 -10.01 4.21
N HIS A 48 3.89 -9.13 4.94
CA HIS A 48 4.37 -8.51 6.18
C HIS A 48 3.35 -8.68 7.33
N LEU A 49 2.36 -9.58 7.20
CA LEU A 49 1.32 -9.77 8.22
C LEU A 49 1.92 -10.20 9.56
N ASP A 50 2.85 -11.17 9.56
CA ASP A 50 3.53 -11.63 10.78
C ASP A 50 4.18 -10.48 11.55
N PHE A 51 4.91 -9.60 10.84
CA PHE A 51 5.53 -8.41 11.43
C PHE A 51 4.49 -7.45 12.01
N ILE A 52 3.39 -7.19 11.27
CA ILE A 52 2.32 -6.31 11.73
C ILE A 52 1.65 -6.90 12.99
N GLN A 53 1.36 -8.19 13.00
CA GLN A 53 0.78 -8.89 14.15
C GLN A 53 1.70 -8.81 15.37
N GLU A 54 2.99 -9.08 15.21
CA GLU A 54 3.98 -9.04 16.28
C GLU A 54 4.05 -7.66 16.94
N ILE A 55 4.13 -6.59 16.13
CA ILE A 55 4.31 -5.22 16.64
C ILE A 55 3.03 -4.63 17.23
N THR A 56 1.87 -4.96 16.66
CA THR A 56 0.58 -4.36 17.08
C THR A 56 -0.17 -5.19 18.11
N GLY A 57 0.17 -6.49 18.25
CA GLY A 57 -0.61 -7.44 19.03
C GLY A 57 -1.96 -7.81 18.41
N MET A 58 -2.23 -7.40 17.17
CA MET A 58 -3.46 -7.76 16.46
C MET A 58 -3.42 -9.23 16.02
N VAL A 59 -4.57 -9.90 16.14
CA VAL A 59 -4.79 -11.20 15.51
C VAL A 59 -5.37 -10.94 14.12
N ILE A 60 -4.62 -11.28 13.08
CA ILE A 60 -5.04 -11.24 11.68
C ILE A 60 -5.28 -12.70 11.29
N GLU A 61 -6.52 -13.00 10.88
CA GLU A 61 -6.96 -14.33 10.43
C GLU A 61 -6.84 -14.49 8.91
#